data_AF-A0A4C1YFT7-F1
#
_entry.id   AF-A0A4C1YFT7-F1
#
_cell.length_a   1.000
_cell.length_b   1.000
_cell.length_c   1.000
_cell.angle_alpha   90.00
_cell.angle_beta   90.00
_cell.angle_gamma   90.00
#
_symmetry.space_group_name_H-M   'P 1'
#
loop_
_entity.id
_entity.type
_entity.pdbx_description
1 polymer ?
#
loop_
_entity_poly.entity_id
_entity_poly.type
_entity_poly.pdbx_seq_one_letter_code
_entity_poly.pdbx_strand_id
1 'polypeptide(L)'
;MPTRAEPRAKASFPIKRGVRQGDPLSPKLFSPVLENIFLKLNWEDFGLNINRFRLNHLRFTDGLVLFEEKPEILKQMIQSLSKESETARLK
;
A
#
# COMPACT_ATOMS: atom_id res chain seq x y z
N MET A 1 20.39 -42.04 18.12
CA MET A 1 19.59 -42.03 16.87
C MET A 1 18.61 -40.87 16.95
N PRO A 2 18.66 -39.83 16.10
CA PRO A 2 17.65 -38.78 16.14
C PRO A 2 16.45 -39.18 15.28
N THR A 3 15.27 -39.01 15.85
CA THR A 3 13.96 -39.29 15.28
C THR A 3 13.69 -38.37 14.08
N ARG A 4 13.31 -38.98 12.95
CA ARG A 4 12.93 -38.32 11.69
C ARG A 4 11.80 -37.32 11.94
N ALA A 5 12.05 -36.03 11.70
CA ALA A 5 10.99 -35.02 11.72
C ALA A 5 9.99 -35.30 10.59
N GLU A 6 8.72 -35.49 10.93
CA GLU A 6 7.65 -35.65 9.94
C GLU A 6 7.43 -34.33 9.17
N PRO A 7 7.17 -34.39 7.86
CA PRO A 7 6.90 -33.19 7.07
C PRO A 7 5.56 -32.60 7.51
N ARG A 8 5.57 -31.43 8.15
CA ARG A 8 4.35 -30.64 8.41
C ARG A 8 3.64 -30.40 7.09
N ALA A 9 2.52 -31.09 6.87
CA ALA A 9 1.65 -30.84 5.74
C ALA A 9 1.20 -29.36 5.79
N LYS A 10 1.60 -28.58 4.77
CA LYS A 10 1.08 -27.23 4.56
C LYS A 10 -0.39 -27.35 4.19
N ALA A 11 -1.28 -27.03 5.13
CA ALA A 11 -2.69 -26.89 4.82
C ALA A 11 -2.86 -25.85 3.69
N SER A 12 -3.43 -26.29 2.56
CA SER A 12 -3.67 -25.44 1.40
C SER A 12 -4.91 -24.58 1.68
N PHE A 13 -4.70 -23.36 2.12
CA PHE A 13 -5.77 -22.37 2.25
C PHE A 13 -5.90 -21.58 0.95
N PRO A 14 -7.08 -21.58 0.30
CA PRO A 14 -7.29 -20.75 -0.88
C PRO A 14 -7.25 -19.27 -0.48
N ILE A 15 -6.24 -18.54 -0.95
CA ILE A 15 -6.12 -17.11 -0.76
C ILE A 15 -7.21 -16.43 -1.59
N LYS A 16 -8.19 -15.83 -0.93
CA LYS A 16 -9.30 -15.12 -1.60
C LYS A 16 -8.94 -13.69 -2.01
N ARG A 17 -8.01 -13.05 -1.29
CA ARG A 17 -7.50 -11.68 -1.50
C ARG A 17 -6.08 -11.55 -0.96
N GLY A 18 -5.28 -10.69 -1.59
CA GLY A 18 -3.89 -10.42 -1.21
C GLY A 18 -2.88 -11.03 -2.17
N VAL A 19 -1.66 -10.50 -2.15
CA VAL A 19 -0.52 -11.00 -2.91
C VAL A 19 0.43 -11.75 -1.99
N ARG A 20 1.17 -12.74 -2.51
CA ARG A 20 2.04 -13.57 -1.68
C ARG A 20 3.30 -12.78 -1.29
N GLN A 21 3.58 -12.66 0.00
CA GLN A 21 4.80 -12.01 0.48
C GLN A 21 6.03 -12.81 0.03
N GLY A 22 7.04 -12.12 -0.52
CA GLY A 22 8.24 -12.74 -1.11
C GLY A 22 8.06 -13.28 -2.52
N ASP A 23 6.91 -13.06 -3.17
CA ASP A 23 6.72 -13.36 -4.60
C ASP A 23 7.23 -12.17 -5.45
N PRO A 24 8.15 -12.40 -6.41
CA PRO A 24 8.64 -11.36 -7.32
C PRO A 24 7.56 -10.64 -8.13
N LEU A 25 6.36 -11.23 -8.28
CA LEU A 25 5.24 -10.65 -9.02
C LEU A 25 4.36 -9.74 -8.15
N SER A 26 4.40 -9.88 -6.82
CA SER A 26 3.58 -9.09 -5.89
C SER A 26 3.74 -7.58 -6.07
N PRO A 27 4.97 -7.02 -6.20
CA PRO A 27 5.13 -5.59 -6.44
C PRO A 27 4.51 -5.13 -7.77
N LYS A 28 4.61 -5.95 -8.82
CA LYS A 28 4.06 -5.63 -10.15
C LYS A 28 2.54 -5.59 -10.16
N LEU A 29 1.89 -6.37 -9.31
CA LEU A 29 0.44 -6.39 -9.18
C LEU A 29 -0.08 -5.31 -8.23
N PHE A 30 0.70 -4.95 -7.21
CA PHE A 30 0.30 -3.96 -6.21
C PHE A 30 0.46 -2.51 -6.70
N SER A 31 1.53 -2.22 -7.46
CA SER A 31 1.81 -0.87 -7.94
C SER A 31 0.68 -0.24 -8.78
N PRO A 32 0.09 -0.93 -9.79
CA PRO A 32 -0.98 -0.34 -10.59
C PRO A 32 -2.27 -0.08 -9.80
N VAL A 33 -2.57 -0.94 -8.80
CA VAL A 33 -3.75 -0.77 -7.95
C VAL A 33 -3.60 0.47 -7.08
N LEU A 34 -2.42 0.65 -6.48
CA LEU A 34 -2.12 1.89 -5.77
C LEU A 34 -2.19 3.08 -6.73
N GLU A 35 -1.58 3.01 -7.92
CA GLU A 35 -1.59 4.12 -8.88
C GLU A 35 -3.01 4.58 -9.22
N ASN A 36 -3.93 3.64 -9.46
CA ASN A 36 -5.34 3.94 -9.66
C ASN A 36 -6.01 4.62 -8.46
N ILE A 37 -5.60 4.33 -7.21
CA ILE A 37 -6.10 5.03 -6.02
C ILE A 37 -5.62 6.48 -6.02
N PHE A 38 -4.33 6.72 -6.26
CA PHE A 38 -3.81 8.09 -6.25
C PHE A 38 -4.29 8.95 -7.40
N LEU A 39 -4.56 8.36 -8.58
CA LEU A 39 -5.18 9.08 -9.69
C LEU A 39 -6.60 9.61 -9.36
N LYS A 40 -7.29 8.98 -8.41
CA LYS A 40 -8.62 9.41 -7.96
C LYS A 40 -8.56 10.42 -6.81
N LEU A 41 -7.39 10.58 -6.18
CA LEU A 41 -7.20 11.46 -5.05
C LEU A 41 -6.76 12.85 -5.55
N ASN A 42 -7.56 13.87 -5.26
CA ASN A 42 -7.22 15.25 -5.61
C ASN A 42 -6.29 15.87 -4.56
N TRP A 43 -4.99 15.61 -4.68
CA TRP A 43 -3.95 16.07 -3.73
C TRP A 43 -2.96 17.06 -4.34
N GLU A 44 -3.30 17.72 -5.45
CA GLU A 44 -2.43 18.73 -6.08
C GLU A 44 -2.05 19.85 -5.09
N ASP A 45 -2.95 20.14 -4.14
CA ASP A 45 -2.75 21.16 -3.13
C ASP A 45 -2.17 20.69 -1.79
N PHE A 46 -1.89 19.40 -1.66
CA PHE A 46 -1.34 18.82 -0.44
C PHE A 46 0.15 18.54 -0.62
N GLY A 47 0.82 18.18 0.47
CA GLY A 47 2.23 17.80 0.45
C GLY A 47 3.18 18.86 0.98
N LEU A 48 4.42 18.45 1.15
CA LEU A 48 5.53 19.34 1.51
C LEU A 48 5.87 20.26 0.34
N ASN A 49 6.02 21.55 0.60
CA ASN A 49 6.48 22.49 -0.42
C ASN A 49 8.02 22.52 -0.47
N ILE A 50 8.61 21.86 -1.46
CA ILE A 50 10.05 21.82 -1.70
C ILE A 50 10.34 22.63 -2.97
N ASN A 51 10.96 23.80 -2.83
CA ASN A 51 11.34 24.65 -3.95
C ASN A 51 10.19 24.94 -4.94
N ARG A 52 8.97 25.20 -4.42
CA ARG A 52 7.73 25.43 -5.19
C ARG A 52 7.11 24.18 -5.81
N PHE A 53 7.65 23.00 -5.53
CA PHE A 53 7.05 21.71 -5.90
C PHE A 53 6.41 21.07 -4.68
N ARG A 54 5.20 20.51 -4.85
CA ARG A 54 4.51 19.79 -3.79
C ARG A 54 4.82 18.30 -3.84
N LEU A 55 5.50 17.81 -2.81
CA LEU A 55 5.76 16.39 -2.61
C LEU A 55 4.72 15.80 -1.66
N ASN A 56 3.82 15.00 -2.21
CA ASN A 56 2.70 14.40 -1.49
C ASN A 56 3.00 13.03 -0.87
N HIS A 57 3.65 12.16 -1.63
CA HIS A 57 3.82 10.77 -1.24
C HIS A 57 5.02 10.11 -1.91
N LEU A 58 5.55 9.08 -1.27
CA LEU A 58 6.55 8.16 -1.80
C LEU A 58 6.05 6.73 -1.66
N ARG A 59 6.20 5.93 -2.71
CA ARG A 59 5.86 4.50 -2.68
C ARG A 59 7.10 3.67 -2.86
N PHE A 60 7.26 2.67 -2.01
CA PHE A 60 8.33 1.70 -2.14
C PHE A 60 7.81 0.31 -1.77
N THR A 61 8.00 -0.65 -2.68
CA THR A 61 7.51 -2.04 -2.55
C THR A 61 6.05 -2.11 -2.09
N ASP A 62 5.84 -2.43 -0.82
CA ASP A 62 4.61 -2.65 -0.07
C ASP A 62 4.28 -1.49 0.88
N GLY A 63 5.13 -0.46 0.93
CA GLY A 63 5.03 0.70 1.80
C GLY A 63 4.65 1.99 1.07
N LEU A 64 3.91 2.83 1.79
CA LEU A 64 3.54 4.18 1.39
C LEU A 64 3.94 5.16 2.49
N VAL A 65 4.62 6.24 2.11
CA VAL A 65 4.92 7.37 2.98
C VAL A 65 4.14 8.59 2.48
N LEU A 66 3.42 9.25 3.38
CA LEU A 66 2.71 10.50 3.11
C LEU A 66 3.48 11.67 3.73
N PHE A 67 3.47 12.80 3.03
CA PHE A 67 4.15 14.02 3.41
C PHE A 67 3.14 15.15 3.48
N GLU A 68 3.18 15.96 4.53
CA GLU A 68 2.35 17.15 4.69
C GLU A 68 2.91 18.00 5.84
N GLU A 69 2.82 19.33 5.73
CA GLU A 69 3.31 20.26 6.77
C GLU A 69 2.28 20.42 7.90
N LYS A 70 0.99 20.36 7.56
CA LYS A 70 -0.11 20.59 8.50
C LYS A 70 -0.76 19.27 8.94
N PRO A 71 -0.79 18.96 10.25
CA PRO A 71 -1.34 17.70 10.73
C PRO A 71 -2.84 17.52 10.41
N GLU A 72 -3.59 18.62 10.30
CA GLU A 72 -5.00 18.61 9.92
C GLU A 72 -5.19 18.13 8.48
N ILE A 73 -4.33 18.59 7.56
CA ILE A 73 -4.35 18.17 6.15
C ILE A 73 -3.87 16.73 6.03
N LEU A 74 -2.84 16.33 6.79
CA LEU A 74 -2.35 14.96 6.80
C LEU A 74 -3.47 13.98 7.20
N LYS A 75 -4.29 14.37 8.19
CA LYS A 75 -5.45 13.59 8.60
C LYS A 75 -6.49 13.48 7.48
N GLN A 76 -6.74 14.56 6.73
CA GLN A 76 -7.63 14.53 5.55
C GLN A 76 -7.09 13.64 4.43
N MET A 77 -5.77 13.64 4.20
CA MET A 77 -5.13 12.74 3.24
C MET A 77 -5.32 11.28 3.65
N ILE A 78 -5.08 10.94 4.91
CA ILE A 78 -5.29 9.57 5.43
C ILE A 78 -6.76 9.14 5.28
N GLN A 79 -7.71 10.02 5.62
CA GLN A 79 -9.15 9.73 5.48
C GLN A 79 -9.56 9.51 4.02
N SER A 80 -9.08 10.36 3.11
CA SER A 80 -9.36 10.25 1.68
C SER A 80 -8.77 8.96 1.09
N LEU A 81 -7.53 8.64 1.48
CA LEU A 81 -6.87 7.40 1.08
C LEU A 81 -7.62 6.16 1.59
N SER A 82 -8.05 6.17 2.85
CA SER A 82 -8.84 5.07 3.43
C SER A 82 -10.13 4.86 2.63
N LYS A 83 -10.84 5.94 2.30
CA LYS A 83 -12.09 5.88 1.53
C LYS A 83 -11.88 5.31 0.12
N GLU A 84 -10.84 5.74 -0.60
CA GLU A 84 -10.54 5.22 -1.94
C GLU A 84 -10.00 3.78 -1.91
N SER A 85 -9.30 3.39 -0.84
CA SER A 85 -8.81 2.01 -0.66
C SER A 85 -9.93 0.99 -0.55
N GLU A 86 -11.05 1.36 0.12
CA GLU A 86 -12.25 0.52 0.22
C GLU A 86 -12.86 0.25 -1.16
N THR A 87 -12.89 1.26 -2.04
CA THR A 87 -13.35 1.13 -3.43
C THR A 87 -12.44 0.21 -4.25
N ALA A 88 -11.14 0.25 -3.99
CA ALA A 88 -10.14 -0.63 -4.61
C ALA A 88 -10.10 -2.04 -4.01
N ARG A 89 -10.92 -2.34 -2.98
CA ARG A 89 -10.96 -3.60 -2.22
C ARG A 89 -9.64 -3.97 -1.54
N LEU A 90 -8.74 -3.00 -1.37
CA LEU A 90 -7.57 -3.13 -0.50
C LEU A 90 -8.05 -2.87 0.93
N LYS A 91 -7.80 -3.82 1.83
CA LYS A 91 -8.10 -3.74 3.26
C LYS A 91 -6.83 -4.01 4.04
#